data_AF-A0AAD1GJW6-F1
#
_entry.id   AF-A0AAD1GJW6-F1
#
_cell.length_a   1.000
_cell.length_b   1.000
_cell.length_c   1.000
_cell.angle_alpha   90.00
_cell.angle_beta   90.00
_cell.angle_gamma   90.00
#
_symmetry.space_group_name_H-M   'P 1'
#
loop_
_entity.id
_entity.type
_entity.pdbx_description
1 polymer ?
#
loop_
_entity_poly.entity_id
_entity_poly.type
_entity_poly.pdbx_seq_one_letter_code
_entity_poly.pdbx_strand_id
1 'polypeptide(L)' 'MNEAELIFTALAELSTRQVTETNNTTGMEENKVVGKIGGSIAKNAKTALENKTGKKVISTEHYFPPKLTK' A
#
# COMPACT_ATOMS: atom_id res chain seq x y z
N MET A 1 -11.13 5.08 -4.91
CA MET A 1 -10.51 3.93 -4.22
C MET A 1 -11.34 2.70 -4.55
N ASN A 2 -10.74 1.74 -5.25
CA ASN A 2 -11.38 0.49 -5.67
C ASN A 2 -11.05 -0.67 -4.70
N GLU A 3 -11.67 -1.83 -4.92
CA GLU A 3 -11.48 -3.02 -4.08
C GLU A 3 -10.01 -3.49 -4.04
N ALA A 4 -9.32 -3.50 -5.17
CA ALA A 4 -7.93 -3.90 -5.23
C ALA A 4 -7.05 -2.95 -4.39
N GLU A 5 -7.26 -1.63 -4.49
CA GLU A 5 -6.55 -0.64 -3.68
C GLU A 5 -6.75 -0.88 -2.18
N LEU A 6 -7.96 -1.25 -1.75
CA LEU A 6 -8.25 -1.62 -0.35
C LEU A 6 -7.48 -2.88 0.07
N ILE A 7 -7.49 -3.93 -0.74
CA ILE A 7 -6.78 -5.19 -0.44
C ILE A 7 -5.27 -4.96 -0.33
N PHE A 8 -4.66 -4.21 -1.26
CA PHE A 8 -3.23 -3.93 -1.21
C PHE A 8 -2.85 -2.99 -0.06
N THR A 9 -3.75 -2.10 0.34
CA THR A 9 -3.57 -1.28 1.55
C THR A 9 -3.58 -2.15 2.80
N ALA A 10 -4.57 -3.04 2.94
CA ALA A 10 -4.65 -3.98 4.05
C ALA A 10 -3.43 -4.94 4.09
N LEU A 11 -2.93 -5.36 2.93
CA LEU A 11 -1.70 -6.16 2.83
C LEU A 11 -0.49 -5.40 3.37
N ALA A 12 -0.35 -4.11 3.05
CA ALA A 12 0.75 -3.28 3.56
C ALA A 12 0.67 -3.12 5.08
N GLU A 13 -0.53 -2.88 5.61
CA GLU A 13 -0.79 -2.76 7.05
C GLU A 13 -0.49 -4.06 7.79
N LEU A 14 -1.06 -5.18 7.33
CA LEU A 14 -0.84 -6.50 7.91
C LEU A 14 0.65 -6.86 7.89
N SER A 15 1.33 -6.63 6.77
CA SER A 15 2.76 -6.91 6.63
C SER A 15 3.60 -6.06 7.58
N THR A 16 3.27 -4.76 7.69
CA THR A 16 3.95 -3.87 8.65
C THR A 16 3.77 -4.41 10.07
N ARG A 17 2.53 -4.72 10.48
CA ARG A 17 2.22 -5.23 11.82
C ARG A 17 2.97 -6.54 12.13
N GLN A 18 2.96 -7.50 11.20
CA GLN A 18 3.64 -8.78 11.42
C GLN A 18 5.16 -8.62 11.54
N VAL A 19 5.77 -7.73 10.75
CA VAL A 19 7.20 -7.44 10.86
C VAL A 19 7.52 -6.72 12.18
N THR A 20 6.69 -5.75 12.58
CA THR A 20 6.80 -5.09 13.89
C THR A 20 6.76 -6.09 15.03
N GLU A 21 5.79 -7.01 15.03
CA GLU A 21 5.62 -8.03 16.07
C GLU A 21 6.76 -9.04 16.10
N THR A 22 7.21 -9.49 14.92
CA THR A 22 8.33 -10.43 14.81
C THR A 22 9.63 -9.84 15.34
N ASN A 23 9.87 -8.56 15.07
CA ASN A 23 11.12 -7.88 15.43
C ASN A 23 11.02 -7.12 16.77
N ASN A 24 9.87 -7.16 17.47
CA ASN A 24 9.57 -6.35 18.64
C ASN A 24 9.95 -4.87 18.45
N THR A 25 9.65 -4.32 17.28
CA THR A 25 10.03 -2.96 16.87
C THR A 25 9.24 -1.92 17.65
N THR A 26 9.91 -0.89 18.19
CA THR A 26 9.29 0.16 19.00
C THR A 26 9.85 1.54 18.68
N GLY A 27 9.09 2.60 18.96
CA GLY A 27 9.54 3.98 18.71
C GLY A 27 9.49 4.39 17.22
N MET A 28 9.74 5.68 16.96
CA MET A 28 9.45 6.29 15.65
C MET A 28 10.39 5.84 14.52
N GLU A 29 11.71 5.88 14.75
CA GLU A 29 12.71 5.56 13.72
C GLU A 29 12.62 4.11 13.25
N GLU A 30 12.42 3.22 14.22
CA GLU A 30 12.23 1.79 14.03
C GLU A 30 10.91 1.49 13.29
N ASN A 31 9.80 2.12 13.71
CA ASN A 31 8.51 2.00 13.01
C ASN A 31 8.54 2.50 11.56
N LYS A 32 9.36 3.53 11.28
CA LYS A 32 9.58 4.02 9.92
C LYS A 32 10.27 3.00 9.02
N VAL A 33 11.16 2.16 9.58
CA VAL A 33 11.83 1.09 8.82
C VAL A 33 10.83 -0.02 8.49
N VAL A 34 10.11 -0.55 9.48
CA VAL A 34 9.13 -1.63 9.25
C VAL A 34 7.94 -1.19 8.39
N GLY A 35 7.52 0.08 8.46
CA GLY A 35 6.53 0.64 7.54
C GLY A 35 6.99 0.61 6.08
N LYS A 36 8.28 0.86 5.81
CA LYS A 36 8.85 0.70 4.46
C LYS A 36 8.89 -0.76 4.03
N ILE A 37 9.15 -1.69 4.95
CA ILE A 37 9.16 -3.13 4.66
C ILE A 37 7.75 -3.60 4.27
N GLY A 38 6.73 -3.30 5.08
CA GLY A 38 5.35 -3.68 4.77
C GLY A 38 4.83 -3.05 3.47
N GLY A 39 5.14 -1.77 3.25
CA GLY A 39 4.86 -1.09 1.98
C GLY A 39 5.55 -1.74 0.77
N SER A 40 6.79 -2.20 0.94
CA SER A 40 7.55 -2.88 -0.13
C SER A 40 6.95 -4.24 -0.47
N ILE A 41 6.49 -5.01 0.53
CA ILE A 41 5.80 -6.29 0.32
C ILE A 41 4.53 -6.08 -0.51
N ALA A 42 3.68 -5.13 -0.12
CA ALA A 42 2.46 -4.81 -0.87
C ALA A 42 2.77 -4.31 -2.30
N LYS A 43 3.79 -3.47 -2.46
CA LYS A 43 4.25 -2.99 -3.78
C LYS A 43 4.68 -4.15 -4.68
N ASN A 44 5.45 -5.10 -4.16
CA ASN A 44 5.92 -6.24 -4.94
C ASN A 44 4.75 -7.14 -5.39
N ALA A 45 3.82 -7.44 -4.47
CA ALA A 45 2.62 -8.21 -4.79
C ALA A 45 1.75 -7.49 -5.84
N LYS A 46 1.60 -6.16 -5.71
CA LYS A 46 0.88 -5.33 -6.68
C LYS A 46 1.53 -5.42 -8.05
N THR A 47 2.83 -5.19 -8.14
CA THR A 47 3.58 -5.27 -9.40
C THR A 47 3.48 -6.66 -10.03
N ALA A 48 3.55 -7.73 -9.25
CA ALA A 48 3.37 -9.09 -9.75
C ALA A 48 1.96 -9.30 -10.35
N LEU A 49 0.91 -8.84 -9.67
CA LEU A 49 -0.47 -8.92 -10.16
C LEU A 49 -0.67 -8.10 -11.44
N GLU A 50 -0.19 -6.85 -11.46
CA GLU A 50 -0.29 -5.97 -12.62
C GLU A 50 0.43 -6.56 -13.83
N ASN A 51 1.63 -7.12 -13.64
CA ASN A 51 2.39 -7.78 -14.70
C ASN A 51 1.70 -9.03 -15.25
N LYS A 52 1.01 -9.80 -14.39
CA LYS A 52 0.33 -11.04 -14.80
C LYS A 52 -1.00 -10.77 -15.50
N THR A 53 -1.69 -9.69 -15.12
CA THR A 53 -3.06 -9.40 -15.58
C THR A 53 -3.14 -8.31 -16.64
N GLY A 54 -2.09 -7.48 -16.77
CA GLY A 54 -2.08 -6.29 -17.62
C GLY A 54 -2.98 -5.15 -17.11
N LYS A 55 -3.60 -5.30 -15.93
CA LYS A 55 -4.53 -4.32 -15.34
C LYS A 55 -3.85 -3.58 -14.20
N LYS A 56 -4.00 -2.26 -14.12
CA LYS A 56 -3.52 -1.49 -12.98
C LYS A 56 -4.41 -1.72 -11.76
N VAL A 57 -3.76 -1.83 -10.60
CA VAL A 57 -4.45 -1.90 -9.30
C VAL A 57 -4.97 -0.52 -8.91
N ILE A 58 -4.13 0.50 -9.09
CA ILE A 58 -4.45 1.88 -8.71
C ILE A 58 -5.33 2.53 -9.80
N SER A 59 -6.44 3.12 -9.37
CA SER A 59 -7.33 3.88 -10.25
C SER A 59 -6.85 5.32 -10.42
N THR A 60 -7.10 5.93 -11.58
CA THR A 60 -6.86 7.36 -11.81
C THR A 60 -8.03 8.23 -11.36
N GLU A 61 -9.06 7.64 -10.76
CA GLU A 61 -10.21 8.37 -10.24
C GLU A 61 -9.84 9.08 -8.94
N HIS A 62 -9.89 10.42 -9.01
CA HIS A 62 -9.72 11.27 -7.85
C HIS A 62 -11.09 11.67 -7.29
N TYR A 63 -11.23 11.66 -5.97
CA TYR A 63 -12.46 12.08 -5.29
C TYR A 63 -12.69 13.61 -5.32
N PHE A 64 -11.73 14.38 -5.83
CA PHE A 64 -11.87 15.83 -5.93
C PHE A 64 -12.78 16.19 -7.10
N PRO A 65 -13.78 17.07 -6.90
CA PRO A 65 -14.57 17.60 -8.00
C PRO A 65 -13.63 18.31 -8.99
N PRO A 66 -13.92 18.27 -10.31
CA PRO A 66 -13.12 18.98 -11.30
C PRO A 66 -13.03 20.45 -10.90
N LYS A 67 -11.81 21.02 -10.99
CA LYS A 67 -11.58 22.42 -10.67
C LYS A 67 -12.50 23.27 -11.54
N LEU A 68 -13.41 24.00 -10.90
CA LEU A 68 -14.22 25.03 -11.56
C LEU A 68 -13.25 26.02 -12.23
N THR A 69 -13.16 25.96 -13.55
CA THR A 69 -12.48 26.99 -14.34
C THR A 69 -13.28 28.27 -14.19
N LYS A 70 -12.67 29.30 -13.59
CA LYS A 70 -13.20 30.66 -13.59
C LYS A 70 -13.05 31.31 -14.96
#